data_AF-A0A6F8XX59-F1
#
_entry.id   AF-A0A6F8XX59-F1
#
_cell.length_a   1.000
_cell.length_b   1.000
_cell.length_c   1.000
_cell.angle_alpha   90.00
_cell.angle_beta   90.00
_cell.angle_gamma   90.00
#
_symmetry.space_group_name_H-M   'P 1'
#
loop_
_entity.id
_entity.type
_entity.pdbx_description
1 polymer ?
#
loop_
_entity_poly.entity_id
_entity_poly.type
_entity_poly.pdbx_seq_one_letter_code
_entity_poly.pdbx_strand_id
1 'polypeptide(L)'
;MMNPISGTFRHPDGPAEREALLEFLADPKEIDELYMVLDEELKMMATVADHGGQVVGPYLKEMAHLTHTEYLLAGRGSRDVREVLRETMFAPTVTGSPIENAFRVIARHEGRGRRYYAGVLALLGHDADGRQTLDAPILIRTAEITPDGVLRVPVGATLVRHSTAEGEVAETHTKAAGVLAALGLRPAAAPRPSGESGVQLSADPDVRAALTARNERLARFWLDERGPVAIPATARRALIVDAEDTFTGMLAHQMRWLGHDVTRRPWTDPGSLEEFDLVVAGPGPGDPTSPTTSRCARCGR
;
A
#
# COMPACT_ATOMS: atom_id res chain seq x y z
N MET A 1 -3.21 7.11 9.91
CA MET A 1 -1.92 6.68 9.35
C MET A 1 -2.14 5.41 8.57
N MET A 2 -1.31 5.14 7.57
CA MET A 2 -1.25 3.85 6.86
C MET A 2 0.19 3.34 6.89
N ASN A 3 0.40 2.03 6.72
CA ASN A 3 1.70 1.39 6.88
C ASN A 3 1.94 0.44 5.71
N PRO A 4 2.40 0.97 4.55
CA PRO A 4 2.76 0.15 3.41
C PRO A 4 3.93 -0.75 3.78
N ILE A 5 3.71 -2.06 3.75
CA ILE A 5 4.70 -3.10 4.03
C ILE A 5 4.78 -4.02 2.81
N SER A 6 5.96 -4.11 2.20
CA SER A 6 6.27 -5.13 1.21
C SER A 6 7.76 -5.43 1.20
N GLY A 7 8.10 -6.51 0.51
CA GLY A 7 9.42 -7.12 0.54
C GLY A 7 9.68 -7.92 1.81
N THR A 8 10.22 -9.13 1.65
CA THR A 8 10.34 -10.11 2.73
C THR A 8 11.74 -10.67 2.82
N PHE A 9 12.53 -10.21 3.79
CA PHE A 9 13.80 -10.82 4.13
C PHE A 9 13.57 -12.03 5.05
N ARG A 10 13.88 -13.23 4.57
CA ARG A 10 13.88 -14.44 5.39
C ARG A 10 15.20 -14.49 6.17
N HIS A 11 15.12 -14.60 7.50
CA HIS A 11 16.31 -14.74 8.33
C HIS A 11 17.02 -16.06 7.98
N PRO A 12 18.32 -16.04 7.63
CA PRO A 12 19.08 -17.26 7.43
C PRO A 12 19.36 -17.95 8.77
N ASP A 13 19.50 -19.27 8.75
CA ASP A 13 19.99 -20.04 9.90
C ASP A 13 21.52 -19.84 10.03
N GLY A 14 21.98 -18.75 10.64
CA GLY A 14 23.42 -18.54 10.88
C GLY A 14 23.91 -17.08 10.94
N PRO A 15 25.23 -16.86 11.03
CA PRO A 15 25.83 -15.55 11.36
C PRO A 15 25.92 -14.54 10.19
N ALA A 16 25.62 -14.94 8.95
CA ALA A 16 25.72 -14.08 7.75
C ALA A 16 24.47 -13.19 7.51
N GLU A 17 23.72 -12.90 8.58
CA GLU A 17 22.44 -12.21 8.50
C GLU A 17 22.58 -10.77 7.99
N ARG A 18 23.68 -10.10 8.33
CA ARG A 18 23.95 -8.71 7.94
C ARG A 18 24.19 -8.55 6.45
N GLU A 19 25.12 -9.32 5.88
CA GLU A 19 25.45 -9.23 4.45
C GLU A 19 24.25 -9.63 3.59
N ALA A 20 23.53 -10.68 3.99
CA ALA A 20 22.31 -11.11 3.31
C ALA A 20 21.21 -10.03 3.38
N LEU A 21 21.08 -9.32 4.50
CA LEU A 21 20.14 -8.20 4.61
C LEU A 21 20.54 -7.04 3.69
N LEU A 22 21.83 -6.70 3.60
CA LEU A 22 22.30 -5.65 2.70
C LEU A 22 22.06 -6.01 1.22
N GLU A 23 22.25 -7.28 0.85
CA GLU A 23 21.90 -7.79 -0.48
C GLU A 23 20.40 -7.66 -0.75
N PHE A 24 19.54 -8.09 0.19
CA PHE A 24 18.10 -7.90 0.12
C PHE A 24 17.70 -6.42 -0.02
N LEU A 25 18.36 -5.52 0.73
CA LEU A 25 18.07 -4.09 0.66
C LEU A 25 18.47 -3.46 -0.66
N ALA A 26 19.42 -4.05 -1.38
CA ALA A 26 19.87 -3.64 -2.70
C ALA A 26 19.10 -4.32 -3.85
N ASP A 27 18.28 -5.33 -3.58
CA ASP A 27 17.53 -6.07 -4.59
C ASP A 27 16.50 -5.14 -5.30
N PRO A 28 16.64 -4.90 -6.62
CA PRO A 28 15.70 -4.08 -7.36
C PRO A 28 14.26 -4.60 -7.32
N LYS A 29 14.04 -5.91 -7.23
CA LYS A 29 12.70 -6.50 -7.14
C LYS A 29 12.04 -6.09 -5.83
N GLU A 30 12.75 -6.20 -4.71
CA GLU A 30 12.24 -5.87 -3.38
C GLU A 30 12.04 -4.35 -3.20
N ILE A 31 12.95 -3.54 -3.77
CA ILE A 31 12.81 -2.07 -3.80
C ILE A 31 11.57 -1.67 -4.61
N ASP A 32 11.44 -2.19 -5.83
CA ASP A 32 10.30 -1.89 -6.71
C ASP A 32 8.98 -2.33 -6.07
N GLU A 33 8.95 -3.50 -5.42
CA GLU A 33 7.77 -4.01 -4.72
C GLU A 33 7.30 -3.05 -3.61
N LEU A 34 8.23 -2.53 -2.80
CA LEU A 34 7.91 -1.55 -1.76
C LEU A 34 7.41 -0.23 -2.33
N TYR A 35 8.04 0.29 -3.41
CA TYR A 35 7.58 1.53 -4.03
C TYR A 35 6.21 1.40 -4.67
N MET A 36 5.92 0.27 -5.30
CA MET A 36 4.59 0.02 -5.87
C MET A 36 3.52 0.08 -4.78
N VAL A 37 3.70 -0.58 -3.64
CA VAL A 37 2.69 -0.52 -2.56
C VAL A 37 2.63 0.86 -1.90
N LEU A 38 3.75 1.57 -1.79
CA LEU A 38 3.81 2.92 -1.28
C LEU A 38 2.97 3.87 -2.14
N ASP A 39 3.17 3.85 -3.45
CA ASP A 39 2.43 4.71 -4.39
C ASP A 39 0.92 4.45 -4.30
N GLU A 40 0.51 3.19 -4.17
CA GLU A 40 -0.91 2.84 -4.11
C GLU A 40 -1.58 3.24 -2.80
N GLU A 41 -0.91 3.05 -1.66
CA GLU A 41 -1.43 3.56 -0.39
C GLU A 41 -1.37 5.09 -0.32
N LEU A 42 -0.46 5.72 -1.06
CA LEU A 42 -0.42 7.18 -1.19
C LEU A 42 -1.60 7.71 -1.99
N LYS A 43 -2.09 6.99 -3.01
CA LYS A 43 -3.37 7.30 -3.69
C LYS A 43 -4.57 7.20 -2.75
N MET A 44 -4.59 6.19 -1.88
CA MET A 44 -5.62 6.06 -0.84
C MET A 44 -5.56 7.23 0.14
N MET A 45 -4.36 7.55 0.65
CA MET A 45 -4.15 8.67 1.56
C MET A 45 -4.53 10.01 0.91
N ALA A 46 -4.19 10.21 -0.36
CA ALA A 46 -4.61 11.37 -1.15
C ALA A 46 -6.14 11.48 -1.28
N THR A 47 -6.86 10.38 -1.18
CA THR A 47 -8.33 10.39 -1.24
C THR A 47 -8.95 10.78 0.10
N VAL A 48 -8.37 10.38 1.23
CA VAL A 48 -8.98 10.56 2.56
C VAL A 48 -8.40 11.71 3.39
N ALA A 49 -7.15 12.13 3.13
CA ALA A 49 -6.51 13.22 3.84
C ALA A 49 -6.71 14.57 3.13
N ASP A 50 -6.95 15.62 3.91
CA ASP A 50 -7.32 16.96 3.41
C ASP A 50 -6.20 17.60 2.58
N HIS A 51 -4.94 17.29 2.91
CA HIS A 51 -3.74 17.81 2.25
C HIS A 51 -2.85 16.70 1.67
N GLY A 52 -3.44 15.52 1.46
CA GLY A 52 -2.72 14.32 1.01
C GLY A 52 -1.83 13.71 2.09
N GLY A 53 -0.99 12.76 1.68
CA GLY A 53 -0.08 12.04 2.56
C GLY A 53 1.32 12.65 2.66
N GLN A 54 1.97 12.41 3.79
CA GLN A 54 3.40 12.51 3.99
C GLN A 54 3.98 11.10 4.16
N VAL A 55 5.03 10.82 3.40
CA VAL A 55 5.81 9.58 3.45
C VAL A 55 6.89 9.74 4.52
N VAL A 56 6.97 8.77 5.43
CA VAL A 56 7.97 8.71 6.50
C VAL A 56 8.61 7.33 6.51
N GLY A 57 9.94 7.26 6.58
CA GLY A 57 10.72 6.01 6.48
C GLY A 57 11.75 6.05 5.35
N PRO A 58 12.14 4.90 4.78
CA PRO A 58 11.67 3.56 5.11
C PRO A 58 12.29 3.00 6.40
N TYR A 59 11.68 1.96 6.96
CA TYR A 59 12.09 1.27 8.18
C TYR A 59 12.19 -0.25 7.97
N LEU A 60 12.85 -0.92 8.91
CA LEU A 60 12.77 -2.37 9.06
C LEU A 60 11.74 -2.75 10.12
N LYS A 61 10.84 -3.68 9.75
CA LYS A 61 9.92 -4.34 10.66
C LYS A 61 10.44 -5.74 10.97
N GLU A 62 11.22 -5.86 12.03
CA GLU A 62 11.78 -7.14 12.47
C GLU A 62 10.68 -8.00 13.12
N MET A 63 10.45 -9.21 12.62
CA MET A 63 9.55 -10.20 13.19
C MET A 63 10.33 -11.48 13.56
N ALA A 64 9.67 -12.43 14.22
CA ALA A 64 10.33 -13.63 14.74
C ALA A 64 11.01 -14.52 13.68
N HIS A 65 10.55 -14.48 12.42
CA HIS A 65 11.02 -15.39 11.36
C HIS A 65 11.43 -14.68 10.06
N LEU A 66 11.22 -13.37 10.00
CA LEU A 66 11.42 -12.56 8.80
C LEU A 66 11.51 -11.09 9.19
N THR A 67 12.07 -10.28 8.31
CA THR A 67 12.03 -8.82 8.40
C THR A 67 11.35 -8.28 7.15
N HIS A 68 10.50 -7.28 7.32
CA HIS A 68 9.94 -6.53 6.20
C HIS A 68 10.57 -5.15 6.09
N THR A 69 10.55 -4.58 4.89
CA THR A 69 10.74 -3.14 4.70
C THR A 69 9.37 -2.45 4.72
N GLU A 70 9.30 -1.27 5.34
CA GLU A 70 8.05 -0.55 5.46
C GLU A 70 8.22 0.96 5.32
N TYR A 71 7.17 1.61 4.84
CA TYR A 71 6.99 3.06 5.00
C TYR A 71 5.82 3.31 5.97
N LEU A 72 5.71 4.56 6.41
CA LEU A 72 4.53 5.10 7.08
C LEU A 72 3.97 6.24 6.24
N LEU A 73 2.65 6.29 6.12
CA LEU A 73 1.92 7.39 5.53
C LEU A 73 1.14 8.13 6.62
N ALA A 74 1.47 9.40 6.81
CA ALA A 74 0.76 10.28 7.72
C ALA A 74 -0.09 11.28 6.94
N GLY A 75 -1.32 11.48 7.37
CA GLY A 75 -2.24 12.46 6.79
C GLY A 75 -3.13 13.03 7.88
N ARG A 76 -3.53 14.28 7.70
CA ARG A 76 -4.52 14.94 8.55
C ARG A 76 -5.83 15.07 7.79
N GLY A 77 -6.94 14.87 8.47
CA GLY A 77 -8.28 14.90 7.89
C GLY A 77 -9.35 15.02 8.94
N SER A 78 -10.54 15.45 8.52
CA SER A 78 -11.72 15.62 9.37
C SER A 78 -12.87 14.67 9.02
N ARG A 79 -12.65 13.75 8.09
CA ARG A 79 -13.64 12.77 7.66
C ARG A 79 -14.03 11.81 8.77
N ASP A 80 -15.27 11.35 8.69
CA ASP A 80 -15.76 10.32 9.60
C ASP A 80 -14.95 9.02 9.41
N VAL A 81 -14.56 8.37 10.52
CA VAL A 81 -13.73 7.17 10.47
C VAL A 81 -14.37 6.00 9.71
N ARG A 82 -15.71 5.94 9.61
CA ARG A 82 -16.43 4.94 8.81
C ARG A 82 -16.26 5.20 7.32
N GLU A 83 -16.22 6.47 6.92
CA GLU A 83 -15.93 6.87 5.56
C GLU A 83 -14.48 6.59 5.22
N VAL A 84 -13.54 6.97 6.10
CA VAL A 84 -12.12 6.66 5.93
C VAL A 84 -11.95 5.15 5.71
N LEU A 85 -12.53 4.32 6.58
CA LEU A 85 -12.46 2.87 6.44
C LEU A 85 -13.06 2.38 5.11
N ARG A 86 -14.23 2.88 4.71
CA ARG A 86 -14.86 2.50 3.44
C ARG A 86 -14.00 2.83 2.22
N GLU A 87 -13.42 4.03 2.19
CA GLU A 87 -12.59 4.50 1.07
C GLU A 87 -11.21 3.83 1.02
N THR A 88 -10.71 3.31 2.15
CA THR A 88 -9.40 2.63 2.22
C THR A 88 -9.51 1.10 2.19
N MET A 89 -10.71 0.53 2.07
CA MET A 89 -10.88 -0.91 1.93
C MET A 89 -10.70 -1.33 0.46
N PHE A 90 -9.79 -2.24 0.11
CA PHE A 90 -8.80 -2.94 0.95
C PHE A 90 -7.38 -2.57 0.52
N ALA A 91 -6.42 -2.72 1.43
CA ALA A 91 -5.06 -2.31 1.19
C ALA A 91 -4.47 -2.95 -0.09
N PRO A 92 -3.68 -2.20 -0.90
CA PRO A 92 -3.08 -2.69 -2.14
C PRO A 92 -2.11 -3.86 -1.89
N THR A 93 -1.44 -3.87 -0.73
CA THR A 93 -0.54 -4.92 -0.25
C THR A 93 -1.17 -6.32 -0.18
N VAL A 94 -2.50 -6.42 -0.16
CA VAL A 94 -3.24 -7.68 -0.10
C VAL A 94 -4.24 -7.87 -1.24
N THR A 95 -4.31 -6.91 -2.16
CA THR A 95 -5.21 -6.93 -3.32
C THR A 95 -4.43 -6.77 -4.62
N GLY A 96 -3.88 -5.59 -4.86
CA GLY A 96 -3.07 -5.22 -6.01
C GLY A 96 -3.41 -3.82 -6.51
N SER A 97 -2.92 -3.49 -7.70
CA SER A 97 -3.14 -2.19 -8.34
C SER A 97 -3.35 -2.29 -9.87
N PRO A 98 -4.14 -1.37 -10.47
CA PRO A 98 -5.08 -0.48 -9.80
C PRO A 98 -6.19 -1.27 -9.10
N ILE A 99 -6.70 -0.81 -7.95
CA ILE A 99 -7.54 -1.62 -7.03
C ILE A 99 -8.74 -2.26 -7.74
N GLU A 100 -9.49 -1.50 -8.54
CA GLU A 100 -10.64 -2.04 -9.27
C GLU A 100 -10.25 -3.16 -10.24
N ASN A 101 -9.10 -3.00 -10.92
CA ASN A 101 -8.58 -4.02 -11.79
C ASN A 101 -8.03 -5.22 -11.02
N ALA A 102 -7.41 -5.00 -9.86
CA ALA A 102 -6.94 -6.05 -8.98
C ALA A 102 -8.09 -6.95 -8.53
N PHE A 103 -9.25 -6.38 -8.15
CA PHE A 103 -10.45 -7.17 -7.86
C PHE A 103 -10.92 -8.01 -9.06
N ARG A 104 -10.87 -7.45 -10.28
CA ARG A 104 -11.18 -8.21 -11.50
C ARG A 104 -10.18 -9.34 -11.76
N VAL A 105 -8.89 -9.12 -11.51
CA VAL A 105 -7.84 -10.15 -11.62
C VAL A 105 -8.07 -11.25 -10.59
N ILE A 106 -8.27 -10.89 -9.33
CA ILE A 106 -8.56 -11.83 -8.22
C ILE A 106 -9.77 -12.69 -8.56
N ALA A 107 -10.89 -12.08 -8.98
CA ALA A 107 -12.10 -12.81 -9.33
C ALA A 107 -11.92 -13.79 -10.51
N ARG A 108 -11.01 -13.50 -11.45
CA ARG A 108 -10.70 -14.42 -12.56
C ARG A 108 -9.85 -15.62 -12.13
N HIS A 109 -8.97 -15.45 -11.15
CA HIS A 109 -7.98 -16.47 -10.78
C HIS A 109 -8.33 -17.25 -9.50
N GLU A 110 -9.15 -16.69 -8.62
CA GLU A 110 -9.57 -17.36 -7.38
C GLU A 110 -10.93 -18.05 -7.54
N GLY A 111 -10.95 -19.38 -7.48
CA GLY A 111 -12.19 -20.18 -7.57
C GLY A 111 -13.09 -20.16 -6.32
N ARG A 112 -12.78 -19.33 -5.32
CA ARG A 112 -13.52 -19.23 -4.05
C ARG A 112 -13.43 -17.81 -3.49
N GLY A 113 -14.44 -17.40 -2.74
CA GLY A 113 -14.41 -16.12 -2.01
C GLY A 113 -13.36 -16.10 -0.90
N ARG A 114 -12.81 -14.92 -0.62
CA ARG A 114 -11.75 -14.70 0.39
C ARG A 114 -12.24 -14.68 1.83
N ARG A 115 -13.55 -14.60 2.07
CA ARG A 115 -14.12 -14.42 3.43
C ARG A 115 -13.48 -13.20 4.09
N TYR A 116 -12.83 -13.37 5.24
CA TYR A 116 -12.16 -12.28 5.96
C TYR A 116 -10.71 -12.06 5.53
N TYR A 117 -10.12 -12.93 4.70
CA TYR A 117 -8.74 -12.76 4.22
C TYR A 117 -8.60 -11.46 3.42
N ALA A 118 -7.52 -10.71 3.69
CA ALA A 118 -7.29 -9.36 3.15
C ALA A 118 -8.31 -8.31 3.62
N GLY A 119 -9.23 -8.68 4.52
CA GLY A 119 -10.19 -7.79 5.15
C GLY A 119 -9.57 -6.96 6.27
N VAL A 120 -10.43 -6.42 7.13
CA VAL A 120 -10.04 -5.58 8.26
C VAL A 120 -10.76 -6.03 9.53
N LEU A 121 -10.08 -5.97 10.67
CA LEU A 121 -10.71 -6.05 11.98
C LEU A 121 -10.65 -4.67 12.62
N ALA A 122 -11.74 -3.90 12.51
CA ALA A 122 -11.74 -2.49 12.88
C ALA A 122 -12.34 -2.27 14.28
N LEU A 123 -11.58 -1.61 15.15
CA LEU A 123 -12.02 -1.05 16.42
C LEU A 123 -12.29 0.44 16.23
N LEU A 124 -13.57 0.83 16.28
CA LEU A 124 -14.00 2.21 16.21
C LEU A 124 -14.36 2.71 17.61
N GLY A 125 -13.97 3.93 17.93
CA GLY A 125 -14.23 4.52 19.23
C GLY A 125 -14.11 6.03 19.25
N HIS A 126 -13.99 6.58 20.46
CA HIS A 126 -13.63 7.97 20.71
C HIS A 126 -12.54 8.02 21.79
N ASP A 127 -11.62 8.98 21.68
CA ASP A 127 -10.64 9.29 22.71
C ASP A 127 -11.26 10.06 23.89
N ALA A 128 -10.45 10.41 24.90
CA ALA A 128 -10.90 11.13 26.09
C ALA A 128 -11.44 12.54 25.79
N ASP A 129 -11.00 13.15 24.68
CA ASP A 129 -11.45 14.47 24.22
C ASP A 129 -12.66 14.36 23.27
N GLY A 130 -13.19 13.15 23.05
CA GLY A 130 -14.33 12.89 22.17
C GLY A 130 -13.99 12.86 20.68
N ARG A 131 -12.70 12.78 20.29
CA ARG A 131 -12.30 12.63 18.88
C ARG A 131 -12.45 11.18 18.43
N GLN A 132 -12.87 10.96 17.19
CA GLN A 132 -13.05 9.61 16.65
C GLN A 132 -11.71 8.86 16.59
N THR A 133 -11.70 7.58 16.95
CA THR A 133 -10.55 6.69 16.85
C THR A 133 -10.86 5.50 15.95
N LEU A 134 -9.85 5.05 15.22
CA LEU A 134 -9.90 3.86 14.35
C LEU A 134 -8.57 3.12 14.48
N ASP A 135 -8.64 1.88 14.97
CA ASP A 135 -7.56 0.89 14.83
C ASP A 135 -8.06 -0.23 13.92
N ALA A 136 -7.35 -0.50 12.84
CA ALA A 136 -7.87 -1.27 11.71
C ALA A 136 -6.78 -2.13 11.05
N PRO A 137 -6.25 -3.14 11.75
CA PRO A 137 -5.30 -4.08 11.18
C PRO A 137 -5.88 -4.86 10.00
N ILE A 138 -5.02 -5.14 9.02
CA ILE A 138 -5.31 -6.01 7.88
C ILE A 138 -5.35 -7.46 8.36
N LEU A 139 -6.37 -8.21 7.95
CA LEU A 139 -6.54 -9.62 8.27
C LEU A 139 -5.68 -10.51 7.37
N ILE A 140 -4.39 -10.56 7.69
CA ILE A 140 -3.38 -11.50 7.19
C ILE A 140 -2.70 -12.19 8.37
N ARG A 141 -2.05 -13.33 8.11
CA ARG A 141 -1.44 -14.16 9.17
C ARG A 141 -2.49 -14.50 10.25
N THR A 142 -3.69 -14.83 9.80
CA THR A 142 -4.86 -15.12 10.64
C THR A 142 -5.39 -16.52 10.32
N ALA A 143 -5.91 -17.19 11.33
CA ALA A 143 -6.66 -18.44 11.19
C ALA A 143 -8.16 -18.17 11.32
N GLU A 144 -8.96 -18.66 10.37
CA GLU A 144 -10.42 -18.72 10.49
C GLU A 144 -10.81 -20.13 10.94
N ILE A 145 -11.55 -20.22 12.05
CA ILE A 145 -12.08 -21.48 12.57
C ILE A 145 -13.60 -21.39 12.51
N THR A 146 -14.20 -22.29 11.74
CA THR A 146 -15.65 -22.39 11.59
C THR A 146 -16.28 -23.11 12.79
N PRO A 147 -17.59 -22.93 13.08
CA PRO A 147 -18.26 -23.60 14.19
C PRO A 147 -18.20 -25.14 14.15
N ASP A 148 -18.09 -25.73 12.95
CA ASP A 148 -17.90 -27.16 12.71
C ASP A 148 -16.43 -27.63 12.81
N GLY A 149 -15.53 -26.73 13.19
CA GLY A 149 -14.13 -27.04 13.48
C GLY A 149 -13.19 -27.01 12.27
N VAL A 150 -13.65 -26.60 11.09
CA VAL A 150 -12.78 -26.44 9.92
C VAL A 150 -11.90 -25.22 10.10
N LEU A 151 -10.57 -25.46 10.14
CA LEU A 151 -9.51 -24.45 10.18
C LEU A 151 -9.10 -24.03 8.76
N ARG A 152 -8.96 -22.72 8.54
CA ARG A 152 -8.41 -22.13 7.32
C ARG A 152 -7.32 -21.12 7.65
N VAL A 153 -6.18 -21.20 6.97
CA VAL A 153 -5.09 -20.23 7.07
C VAL A 153 -4.77 -19.71 5.66
N PRO A 154 -5.52 -18.70 5.18
CA PRO A 154 -5.28 -18.13 3.86
C PRO A 154 -3.98 -17.32 3.86
N VAL A 155 -3.25 -17.40 2.75
CA VAL A 155 -1.97 -16.72 2.54
C VAL A 155 -1.79 -16.41 1.06
N GLY A 156 -1.04 -15.36 0.76
CA GLY A 156 -0.68 -14.94 -0.58
C GLY A 156 0.63 -14.17 -0.59
N ALA A 157 1.06 -13.79 -1.79
CA ALA A 157 2.26 -13.02 -2.05
C ALA A 157 1.98 -11.95 -3.11
N THR A 158 2.81 -10.90 -3.13
CA THR A 158 2.69 -9.79 -4.08
C THR A 158 3.34 -10.20 -5.39
N LEU A 159 2.54 -10.38 -6.44
CA LEU A 159 3.06 -10.78 -7.75
C LEU A 159 3.47 -9.54 -8.56
N VAL A 160 4.74 -9.45 -8.92
CA VAL A 160 5.29 -8.39 -9.79
C VAL A 160 5.90 -8.98 -11.06
N ARG A 161 6.26 -8.11 -12.01
CA ARG A 161 6.79 -8.52 -13.33
C ARG A 161 8.03 -9.44 -13.26
N HIS A 162 8.80 -9.34 -12.18
CA HIS A 162 10.03 -10.09 -11.96
C HIS A 162 9.86 -11.27 -10.97
N SER A 163 8.64 -11.54 -10.51
CA SER A 163 8.35 -12.66 -9.62
C SER A 163 8.63 -14.01 -10.29
N THR A 164 9.16 -14.97 -9.52
CA THR A 164 9.30 -16.37 -9.93
C THR A 164 8.29 -17.22 -9.18
N ALA A 165 7.60 -18.14 -9.86
CA ALA A 165 6.54 -18.93 -9.24
C ALA A 165 7.03 -19.70 -8.00
N GLU A 166 8.23 -20.28 -8.10
CA GLU A 166 8.87 -21.02 -7.00
C GLU A 166 9.19 -20.10 -5.81
N GLY A 167 9.67 -18.88 -6.07
CA GLY A 167 9.96 -17.89 -5.04
C GLY A 167 8.71 -17.49 -4.27
N GLU A 168 7.62 -17.18 -4.99
CA GLU A 168 6.35 -16.76 -4.39
C GLU A 168 5.70 -17.89 -3.57
N VAL A 169 5.76 -19.13 -4.06
CA VAL A 169 5.32 -20.31 -3.28
C VAL A 169 6.13 -20.41 -1.98
N ALA A 170 7.45 -20.34 -2.05
CA ALA A 170 8.30 -20.39 -0.87
C ALA A 170 7.98 -19.25 0.13
N GLU A 171 7.68 -18.06 -0.37
CA GLU A 171 7.26 -16.92 0.44
C GLU A 171 5.95 -17.22 1.18
N THR A 172 4.93 -17.77 0.50
CA THR A 172 3.67 -18.11 1.17
C THR A 172 3.85 -19.13 2.30
N HIS A 173 4.75 -20.12 2.15
CA HIS A 173 5.08 -21.06 3.22
C HIS A 173 5.69 -20.39 4.45
N THR A 174 6.59 -19.43 4.22
CA THR A 174 7.21 -18.61 5.27
C THR A 174 6.18 -17.72 5.96
N LYS A 175 5.33 -17.05 5.18
CA LYS A 175 4.26 -16.19 5.71
C LYS A 175 3.27 -16.97 6.58
N ALA A 176 2.93 -18.20 6.20
CA ALA A 176 2.04 -19.06 7.00
C ALA A 176 2.72 -19.69 8.24
N ALA A 177 4.05 -19.60 8.36
CA ALA A 177 4.83 -20.31 9.37
C ALA A 177 4.44 -20.02 10.81
N GLY A 178 4.39 -18.74 11.17
CA GLY A 178 4.05 -18.33 12.52
C GLY A 178 2.68 -18.83 12.97
N VAL A 179 1.66 -18.71 12.12
CA VAL A 179 0.28 -19.11 12.45
C VAL A 179 0.18 -20.62 12.66
N LEU A 180 0.72 -21.41 11.74
CA LEU A 180 0.66 -22.87 11.87
C LEU A 180 1.53 -23.38 13.04
N ALA A 181 2.64 -22.71 13.37
CA ALA A 181 3.44 -23.06 14.55
C ALA A 181 2.65 -22.77 15.84
N ALA A 182 1.99 -21.62 15.93
CA ALA A 182 1.13 -21.27 17.06
C ALA A 182 -0.04 -22.25 17.26
N LEU A 183 -0.51 -22.88 16.17
CA LEU A 183 -1.54 -23.91 16.21
C LEU A 183 -0.98 -25.33 16.46
N GLY A 184 0.33 -25.50 16.65
CA GLY A 184 0.96 -26.80 16.87
C GLY A 184 1.01 -27.70 15.63
N LEU A 185 0.79 -27.15 14.43
CA LEU A 185 0.77 -27.88 13.16
C LEU A 185 2.13 -27.95 12.48
N ARG A 186 3.13 -27.24 13.01
CA ARG A 186 4.54 -27.34 12.63
C ARG A 186 5.43 -27.02 13.84
N PRO A 187 6.69 -27.48 13.88
CA PRO A 187 7.63 -27.05 14.90
C PRO A 187 7.73 -25.52 14.92
N ALA A 188 7.69 -24.93 16.12
CA ALA A 188 8.09 -23.55 16.29
C ALA A 188 9.57 -23.41 15.95
N ALA A 189 9.96 -22.32 15.30
CA ALA A 189 11.39 -22.04 15.17
C ALA A 189 12.00 -21.92 16.57
N ALA A 190 13.26 -22.30 16.72
CA ALA A 190 13.98 -22.12 17.96
C ALA A 190 13.87 -20.63 18.37
N PRO A 191 13.54 -20.32 19.64
CA PRO A 191 13.60 -18.95 20.11
C PRO A 191 14.98 -18.38 19.78
N ARG A 192 15.05 -17.23 19.11
CA ARG A 192 16.32 -16.51 19.00
C ARG A 192 16.80 -16.26 20.44
N PRO A 193 18.08 -16.51 20.76
CA PRO A 193 18.61 -16.21 22.08
C PRO A 193 18.34 -14.73 22.36
N SER A 194 17.48 -14.46 23.35
CA SER A 194 17.02 -13.12 23.70
C SER A 194 18.07 -12.34 24.52
N GLY A 195 19.36 -12.47 24.19
CA GLY A 195 20.41 -12.11 25.14
C GLY A 195 21.85 -12.12 24.66
N GLU A 196 22.13 -11.94 23.38
CA GLU A 196 23.47 -11.50 22.99
C GLU A 196 23.37 -10.17 22.26
N SER A 197 24.19 -9.23 22.71
CA SER A 197 24.47 -7.90 22.16
C SER A 197 24.98 -7.96 20.72
N GLY A 198 24.15 -8.49 19.81
CA GLY A 198 24.24 -8.27 18.39
C GLY A 198 23.68 -6.89 18.08
N VAL A 199 24.35 -6.15 17.19
CA VAL A 199 23.86 -4.87 16.68
C VAL A 199 22.45 -5.11 16.15
N GLN A 200 21.46 -4.40 16.71
CA GLN A 200 20.11 -4.40 16.15
C GLN A 200 20.25 -4.00 14.68
N LEU A 201 19.81 -4.84 13.73
CA LEU A 201 20.09 -4.61 12.30
C LEU A 201 19.54 -3.26 11.84
N SER A 202 18.43 -2.81 12.41
CA SER A 202 17.85 -1.48 12.18
C SER A 202 18.73 -0.32 12.66
N ALA A 203 19.66 -0.56 13.59
CA ALA A 203 20.61 0.41 14.12
C ALA A 203 21.96 0.40 13.38
N ASP A 204 22.20 -0.58 12.51
CA ASP A 204 23.42 -0.66 11.69
C ASP A 204 23.51 0.56 10.74
N PRO A 205 24.64 1.29 10.71
CA PRO A 205 24.78 2.49 9.88
C PRO A 205 24.61 2.24 8.38
N ASP A 206 25.09 1.11 7.87
CA ASP A 206 25.02 0.78 6.44
C ASP A 206 23.58 0.40 6.06
N VAL A 207 22.89 -0.32 6.93
CA VAL A 207 21.46 -0.62 6.78
C VAL A 207 20.64 0.68 6.76
N ARG A 208 20.90 1.60 7.69
CA ARG A 208 20.23 2.91 7.71
C ARG A 208 20.54 3.76 6.49
N ALA A 209 21.78 3.75 6.02
CA ALA A 209 22.19 4.44 4.80
C ALA A 209 21.48 3.87 3.57
N ALA A 210 21.44 2.53 3.44
CA ALA A 210 20.75 1.85 2.34
C ALA A 210 19.25 2.17 2.32
N LEU A 211 18.59 2.17 3.49
CA LEU A 211 17.19 2.57 3.61
C LEU A 211 16.99 4.04 3.26
N THR A 212 17.84 4.94 3.78
CA THR A 212 17.71 6.39 3.52
C THR A 212 17.90 6.72 2.04
N ALA A 213 18.84 6.05 1.37
CA ALA A 213 19.12 6.24 -0.05
C ALA A 213 17.90 5.91 -0.94
N ARG A 214 16.95 5.10 -0.47
CA ARG A 214 15.69 4.84 -1.20
C ARG A 214 14.87 6.12 -1.40
N ASN A 215 14.92 7.06 -0.45
CA ASN A 215 14.19 8.31 -0.56
C ASN A 215 14.72 9.24 -1.66
N GLU A 216 15.94 9.03 -2.17
CA GLU A 216 16.49 9.83 -3.29
C GLU A 216 15.69 9.66 -4.59
N ARG A 217 14.96 8.54 -4.72
CA ARG A 217 14.10 8.26 -5.88
C ARG A 217 12.66 8.76 -5.71
N LEU A 218 12.28 9.16 -4.50
CA LEU A 218 10.92 9.63 -4.21
C LEU A 218 10.81 11.13 -4.47
N ALA A 219 9.62 11.56 -4.92
CA ALA A 219 9.34 12.98 -5.08
C ALA A 219 9.37 13.68 -3.70
N ARG A 220 10.00 14.86 -3.67
CA ARG A 220 10.10 15.67 -2.43
C ARG A 220 8.75 16.19 -1.95
N PHE A 221 7.89 16.58 -2.89
CA PHE A 221 6.45 16.62 -2.64
C PHE A 221 6.06 15.19 -2.27
N TRP A 222 5.52 14.88 -1.11
CA TRP A 222 5.32 13.55 -0.49
C TRP A 222 6.27 13.30 0.68
N LEU A 223 7.56 13.65 0.60
CA LEU A 223 8.48 13.55 1.75
C LEU A 223 8.36 14.75 2.72
N ASP A 224 8.30 15.97 2.19
CA ASP A 224 8.34 17.19 2.99
C ASP A 224 6.99 17.41 3.73
N GLU A 225 7.02 17.87 4.99
CA GLU A 225 5.78 18.29 5.68
C GLU A 225 5.28 19.58 4.99
N ARG A 226 4.02 19.55 4.54
CA ARG A 226 3.42 20.65 3.76
C ARG A 226 2.30 21.31 4.55
N GLY A 227 2.33 22.63 4.60
CA GLY A 227 1.26 23.48 5.12
C GLY A 227 0.34 23.98 3.99
N PRO A 228 -0.71 24.74 4.33
CA PRO A 228 -1.57 25.39 3.35
C PRO A 228 -0.76 26.34 2.45
N VAL A 229 -1.05 26.33 1.14
CA VAL A 229 -0.41 27.22 0.16
C VAL A 229 -1.37 28.34 -0.20
N ALA A 230 -0.85 29.57 -0.32
CA ALA A 230 -1.62 30.70 -0.80
C ALA A 230 -1.96 30.52 -2.29
N ILE A 231 -3.22 30.79 -2.65
CA ILE A 231 -3.69 30.68 -4.04
C ILE A 231 -3.01 31.79 -4.88
N PRO A 232 -2.17 31.47 -5.87
CA PRO A 232 -1.55 32.46 -6.75
C PRO A 232 -2.60 33.11 -7.65
N ALA A 233 -2.31 34.32 -8.14
CA ALA A 233 -3.16 35.00 -9.13
C ALA A 233 -3.32 34.24 -10.46
N THR A 234 -2.49 33.22 -10.72
CA THR A 234 -2.52 32.35 -11.90
C THR A 234 -3.34 31.07 -11.71
N ALA A 235 -4.12 30.98 -10.63
CA ALA A 235 -5.04 29.87 -10.40
C ALA A 235 -5.96 29.66 -11.61
N ARG A 236 -6.17 28.39 -11.95
CA ARG A 236 -7.04 27.95 -13.05
C ARG A 236 -8.04 26.96 -12.50
N ARG A 237 -9.23 26.90 -13.08
CA ARG A 237 -10.20 25.84 -12.85
C ARG A 237 -9.80 24.64 -13.72
N ALA A 238 -9.38 23.56 -13.09
CA ALA A 238 -8.94 22.35 -13.75
C ALA A 238 -9.90 21.19 -13.48
N LEU A 239 -10.23 20.45 -14.53
CA LEU A 239 -10.91 19.17 -14.44
C LEU A 239 -9.91 18.04 -14.63
N ILE A 240 -9.89 17.06 -13.74
CA ILE A 240 -9.21 15.78 -13.94
C ILE A 240 -10.26 14.69 -14.16
N VAL A 241 -10.19 14.02 -15.31
CA VAL A 241 -11.07 12.91 -15.67
C VAL A 241 -10.43 11.60 -15.21
N ASP A 242 -11.00 10.94 -14.22
CA ASP A 242 -10.53 9.68 -13.65
C ASP A 242 -10.92 8.49 -14.52
N ALA A 243 -9.91 7.74 -14.98
CA ALA A 243 -10.07 6.61 -15.89
C ALA A 243 -9.85 5.25 -15.18
N GLU A 244 -10.27 5.14 -13.92
CA GLU A 244 -10.08 3.98 -13.01
C GLU A 244 -8.66 3.80 -12.48
N ASP A 245 -7.93 4.92 -12.33
CA ASP A 245 -6.68 4.95 -11.57
C ASP A 245 -6.70 6.15 -10.62
N THR A 246 -6.68 5.84 -9.33
CA THR A 246 -6.75 6.81 -8.24
C THR A 246 -5.51 7.69 -8.12
N PHE A 247 -4.50 7.51 -8.99
CA PHE A 247 -3.42 8.47 -9.21
C PHE A 247 -3.95 9.89 -9.48
N THR A 248 -5.15 10.04 -10.06
CA THR A 248 -5.78 11.34 -10.23
C THR A 248 -5.99 12.10 -8.90
N GLY A 249 -6.14 11.39 -7.77
CA GLY A 249 -6.19 12.00 -6.44
C GLY A 249 -4.86 12.64 -6.05
N MET A 250 -3.74 11.94 -6.31
CA MET A 250 -2.40 12.48 -6.12
C MET A 250 -2.14 13.70 -7.00
N LEU A 251 -2.51 13.62 -8.28
CA LEU A 251 -2.39 14.73 -9.22
C LEU A 251 -3.21 15.94 -8.77
N ALA A 252 -4.43 15.73 -8.27
CA ALA A 252 -5.27 16.81 -7.76
C ALA A 252 -4.60 17.56 -6.59
N HIS A 253 -3.92 16.87 -5.68
CA HIS A 253 -3.18 17.52 -4.59
C HIS A 253 -2.00 18.34 -5.11
N GLN A 254 -1.24 17.84 -6.08
CA GLN A 254 -0.14 18.59 -6.68
C GLN A 254 -0.65 19.85 -7.39
N MET A 255 -1.74 19.74 -8.16
CA MET A 255 -2.34 20.88 -8.85
C MET A 255 -2.94 21.90 -7.88
N ARG A 256 -3.59 21.47 -6.80
CA ARG A 256 -4.07 22.37 -5.73
C ARG A 256 -2.93 23.05 -5.00
N TRP A 257 -1.81 22.35 -4.81
CA TRP A 257 -0.60 22.94 -4.22
C TRP A 257 0.02 24.01 -5.12
N LEU A 258 -0.09 23.87 -6.45
CA LEU A 258 0.21 24.93 -7.41
C LEU A 258 -0.85 26.04 -7.44
N GLY A 259 -1.92 25.90 -6.66
CA GLY A 259 -2.99 26.88 -6.47
C GLY A 259 -4.13 26.81 -7.48
N HIS A 260 -4.26 25.71 -8.23
CA HIS A 260 -5.42 25.51 -9.10
C HIS A 260 -6.65 25.07 -8.29
N ASP A 261 -7.83 25.47 -8.76
CA ASP A 261 -9.10 24.91 -8.30
C ASP A 261 -9.37 23.63 -9.09
N VAL A 262 -9.37 22.48 -8.41
CA VAL A 262 -9.35 21.16 -9.08
C VAL A 262 -10.59 20.36 -8.75
N THR A 263 -11.35 20.06 -9.79
CA THR A 263 -12.47 19.11 -9.77
C THR A 263 -12.02 17.77 -10.35
N ARG A 264 -12.44 16.67 -9.74
CA ARG A 264 -12.28 15.31 -10.28
C ARG A 264 -13.63 14.75 -10.68
N ARG A 265 -13.74 14.12 -11.84
CA ARG A 265 -14.94 13.40 -12.31
C ARG A 265 -14.57 12.03 -12.87
N PRO A 266 -15.39 11.00 -12.71
CA PRO A 266 -15.17 9.73 -13.38
C PRO A 266 -15.37 9.88 -14.90
N TRP A 267 -14.66 9.08 -15.70
CA TRP A 267 -14.76 9.06 -17.16
C TRP A 267 -16.18 8.77 -17.70
N THR A 268 -17.06 8.25 -16.85
CA THR A 268 -18.45 7.95 -17.17
C THR A 268 -19.38 9.17 -17.11
N ASP A 269 -18.95 10.26 -16.46
CA ASP A 269 -19.72 11.49 -16.31
C ASP A 269 -19.63 12.38 -17.58
N PRO A 270 -20.74 12.64 -18.28
CA PRO A 270 -20.76 13.46 -19.49
C PRO A 270 -20.82 14.99 -19.24
N GLY A 271 -20.60 15.45 -18.00
CA GLY A 271 -20.72 16.86 -17.62
C GLY A 271 -19.95 17.84 -18.50
N SER A 272 -20.41 19.10 -18.52
CA SER A 272 -19.81 20.16 -19.35
C SER A 272 -18.33 20.40 -18.99
N LEU A 273 -17.54 20.71 -20.02
CA LEU A 273 -16.14 21.12 -19.92
C LEU A 273 -15.95 22.63 -19.98
N GLU A 274 -16.99 23.40 -20.35
CA GLU A 274 -16.91 24.83 -20.63
C GLU A 274 -16.53 25.69 -19.41
N GLU A 275 -16.75 25.15 -18.21
CA GLU A 275 -16.40 25.83 -16.96
C GLU A 275 -14.95 25.64 -16.53
N PHE A 276 -14.14 24.89 -17.27
CA PHE A 276 -12.75 24.60 -16.93
C PHE A 276 -11.77 25.26 -17.91
N ASP A 277 -10.70 25.83 -17.37
CA ASP A 277 -9.61 26.43 -18.15
C ASP A 277 -8.61 25.36 -18.62
N LEU A 278 -8.62 24.18 -17.98
CA LEU A 278 -7.74 23.05 -18.24
C LEU A 278 -8.49 21.74 -18.00
N VAL A 279 -8.31 20.77 -18.89
CA VAL A 279 -8.80 19.40 -18.71
C VAL A 279 -7.60 18.45 -18.77
N VAL A 280 -7.50 17.56 -17.80
CA VAL A 280 -6.47 16.52 -17.72
C VAL A 280 -7.14 15.15 -17.82
N ALA A 281 -6.77 14.40 -18.85
CA ALA A 281 -7.13 12.99 -18.95
C ALA A 281 -6.29 12.18 -17.95
N GLY A 282 -6.93 11.57 -16.96
CA GLY A 282 -6.28 10.75 -15.95
C GLY A 282 -5.84 9.38 -16.51
N PRO A 283 -4.91 8.70 -15.81
CA PRO A 283 -4.48 7.37 -16.19
C PRO A 283 -5.59 6.34 -15.92
N GLY A 284 -5.45 5.17 -16.55
CA GLY A 284 -6.35 4.04 -16.40
C GLY A 284 -5.72 2.75 -16.89
N PRO A 285 -6.20 1.58 -16.44
CA PRO A 285 -5.68 0.29 -16.87
C PRO A 285 -6.07 -0.03 -18.34
N GLY A 286 -5.53 -1.11 -18.88
CA GLY A 286 -5.94 -1.66 -20.17
C GLY A 286 -5.06 -1.24 -21.36
N ASP A 287 -5.39 -1.79 -22.53
CA ASP A 287 -4.66 -1.54 -23.77
C ASP A 287 -5.28 -0.35 -24.51
N PRO A 288 -4.53 0.75 -24.74
CA PRO A 288 -5.05 1.92 -25.45
C PRO A 288 -5.39 1.63 -26.91
N THR A 289 -4.86 0.55 -27.49
CA THR A 289 -5.12 0.13 -28.87
C THR A 289 -6.33 -0.79 -28.99
N SER A 290 -6.88 -1.28 -27.87
CA SER A 290 -8.03 -2.17 -27.87
C SER A 290 -9.35 -1.41 -28.08
N PRO A 291 -10.02 -1.58 -29.24
CA PRO A 291 -11.26 -0.86 -29.54
C PRO A 291 -12.48 -1.38 -28.75
N THR A 292 -12.34 -2.53 -28.08
CA THR A 292 -13.44 -3.19 -27.35
C THR A 292 -13.61 -2.69 -25.92
N THR A 293 -12.66 -1.93 -25.39
CA THR A 293 -12.77 -1.37 -24.04
C THR A 293 -13.51 -0.04 -24.12
N SER A 294 -14.76 -0.01 -23.65
CA SER A 294 -15.66 1.17 -23.69
C SER A 294 -15.02 2.45 -23.15
N ARG A 295 -14.13 2.32 -22.16
CA ARG A 295 -13.31 3.41 -21.62
C ARG A 295 -12.35 4.00 -22.64
N CYS A 296 -11.47 3.20 -23.27
CA CYS A 296 -10.48 3.70 -24.23
C CYS A 296 -11.16 4.41 -25.41
N ALA A 297 -12.29 3.88 -25.87
CA ALA A 297 -13.09 4.49 -26.94
C ALA A 297 -13.76 5.82 -26.56
N ARG A 298 -13.99 6.06 -25.26
CA ARG A 298 -14.58 7.31 -24.75
C ARG A 298 -13.53 8.35 -24.34
N CYS A 299 -12.41 7.93 -23.76
CA CYS A 299 -11.30 8.83 -23.42
C CYS A 299 -10.47 9.28 -24.64
N GLY A 300 -10.50 8.53 -25.74
CA GLY A 300 -9.80 8.85 -26.98
C GLY A 300 -10.57 9.75 -27.98
N ARG A 301 -11.73 10.27 -27.58
CA ARG A 301 -12.53 11.25 -28.34
C ARG A 301 -12.50 12.60 -27.62
#